data_AF-A0A6J7IHQ0-F1
#
_entry.id   AF-A0A6J7IHQ0-F1
#
_cell.length_a   1.000
_cell.length_b   1.000
_cell.length_c   1.000
_cell.angle_alpha   90.00
_cell.angle_beta   90.00
_cell.angle_gamma   90.00
#
_symmetry.space_group_name_H-M   'P 1'
#
loop_
_entity.id
_entity.type
_entity.pdbx_description
1 polymer ?
#
loop_
_entity_poly.entity_id
_entity_poly.type
_entity_poly.pdbx_seq_one_letter_code
_entity_poly.pdbx_strand_id
1 'polypeptide(L)'
;MMVDPANINFAVLFDGSDAQNTLTARTASWLYTSAGWFSDSAFDDIDRHGDAPVADDDNDWYFFDELPRITWREGAGWRRQMARAFDDLAGDLAEGRAPLPRCTAEEFALYLIIRRCSDLLADDDDYFVQSVADLSRSSADANWDHLSKVFLYDHNFLRLYEVQPDRVKDPNVALDDLAGTGEILRPRNWYRTFGDVAPRTIGRPYRR
;
A
#
# COMPACT_ATOMS: atom_id res chain seq x y z
N MET A 1 -0.40 14.72 -10.42
CA MET A 1 -1.87 14.63 -10.48
C MET A 1 -2.20 13.20 -10.86
N MET A 2 -2.78 12.44 -9.94
CA MET A 2 -3.29 11.10 -10.25
C MET A 2 -4.33 11.27 -11.36
N VAL A 3 -4.19 10.49 -12.44
CA VAL A 3 -5.17 10.49 -13.53
C VAL A 3 -6.46 9.89 -12.94
N ASP A 4 -7.61 10.48 -13.20
CA ASP A 4 -8.88 9.86 -12.81
C ASP A 4 -8.86 8.39 -13.31
N PRO A 5 -9.18 7.38 -12.48
CA PRO A 5 -9.30 6.00 -12.95
C PRO A 5 -10.13 5.88 -14.23
N ALA A 6 -11.16 6.74 -14.39
CA ALA A 6 -12.00 6.81 -15.59
C ALA A 6 -11.25 7.24 -16.87
N ASN A 7 -10.08 7.88 -16.72
CA ASN A 7 -9.21 8.31 -17.81
C ASN A 7 -8.04 7.35 -18.07
N ILE A 8 -7.86 6.29 -17.28
CA ILE A 8 -6.85 5.25 -17.53
C ILE A 8 -7.52 4.08 -18.25
N ASN A 9 -7.00 3.73 -19.42
CA ASN A 9 -7.51 2.60 -20.19
C ASN A 9 -6.84 1.28 -19.76
N PHE A 10 -7.29 0.73 -18.62
CA PHE A 10 -6.78 -0.55 -18.10
C PHE A 10 -7.00 -1.72 -19.07
N ALA A 11 -8.03 -1.67 -19.92
CA ALA A 11 -8.26 -2.69 -20.93
C ALA A 11 -7.13 -2.76 -21.97
N VAL A 12 -6.52 -1.62 -22.31
CA VAL A 12 -5.36 -1.55 -23.21
C VAL A 12 -4.07 -1.87 -22.48
N LEU A 13 -3.90 -1.37 -21.26
CA LEU A 13 -2.66 -1.55 -20.49
C LEU A 13 -2.45 -3.00 -20.02
N PHE A 14 -3.53 -3.75 -19.79
CA PHE A 14 -3.52 -5.11 -19.28
C PHE A 14 -4.39 -6.03 -20.14
N ASP A 15 -4.18 -5.99 -21.46
CA ASP A 15 -4.95 -6.73 -22.47
C ASP A 15 -4.74 -8.26 -22.47
N GLY A 16 -3.82 -8.75 -21.63
CA GLY A 16 -3.51 -10.18 -21.49
C GLY A 16 -2.65 -10.76 -22.63
N SER A 17 -2.09 -9.93 -23.50
CA SER A 17 -1.21 -10.37 -24.60
C SER A 17 0.17 -10.86 -24.14
N ASP A 18 0.60 -10.45 -22.94
CA ASP A 18 1.80 -10.98 -22.30
C ASP A 18 1.49 -12.28 -21.54
N ALA A 19 2.10 -13.39 -21.96
CA ALA A 19 1.95 -14.72 -21.34
C ALA A 19 2.44 -14.80 -19.88
N GLN A 20 2.98 -13.71 -19.34
CA GLN A 20 3.42 -13.53 -17.96
C GLN A 20 2.45 -12.71 -17.10
N ASN A 21 1.29 -12.28 -17.62
CA ASN A 21 0.45 -11.30 -16.94
C ASN A 21 -0.41 -11.93 -15.82
N THR A 22 0.21 -12.07 -14.65
CA THR A 22 -0.42 -12.36 -13.34
C THR A 22 -1.50 -11.34 -12.96
N LEU A 23 -1.52 -10.15 -13.58
CA LEU A 23 -2.42 -9.05 -13.25
C LEU A 23 -3.40 -8.74 -14.39
N THR A 24 -4.70 -8.91 -14.14
CA THR A 24 -5.76 -8.61 -15.12
C THR A 24 -6.16 -7.14 -15.10
N ALA A 25 -6.77 -6.64 -16.17
CA ALA A 25 -7.27 -5.25 -16.25
C ALA A 25 -8.23 -4.89 -15.10
N ARG A 26 -9.16 -5.79 -14.75
CA ARG A 26 -10.07 -5.59 -13.60
C ARG A 26 -9.32 -5.48 -12.29
N THR A 27 -8.36 -6.38 -12.07
CA THR A 27 -7.57 -6.40 -10.85
C THR A 27 -6.67 -5.17 -10.74
N ALA A 28 -6.01 -4.75 -11.83
CA ALA A 28 -5.21 -3.53 -11.89
C ALA A 28 -6.06 -2.28 -11.58
N SER A 29 -7.26 -2.19 -12.15
CA SER A 29 -8.20 -1.09 -11.90
C SER A 29 -8.62 -1.01 -10.43
N TRP A 30 -8.91 -2.15 -9.80
CA TRP A 30 -9.25 -2.21 -8.37
C TRP A 30 -8.07 -1.80 -7.47
N LEU A 31 -6.87 -2.33 -7.73
CA LEU A 31 -5.67 -1.94 -6.98
C LEU A 31 -5.38 -0.45 -7.11
N TYR A 32 -5.56 0.11 -8.31
CA TYR A 32 -5.35 1.54 -8.58
C TYR A 32 -6.32 2.41 -7.77
N THR A 33 -7.61 2.09 -7.82
CA THR A 33 -8.64 2.81 -7.08
C THR A 33 -8.40 2.74 -5.57
N SER A 34 -8.07 1.57 -5.04
CA SER A 34 -7.75 1.39 -3.62
C SER A 34 -6.47 2.13 -3.20
N ALA A 35 -5.44 2.14 -4.04
CA ALA A 35 -4.22 2.92 -3.81
C ALA A 35 -4.52 4.42 -3.73
N GLY A 36 -5.36 4.92 -4.65
CA GLY A 36 -5.88 6.28 -4.59
C GLY A 36 -6.58 6.56 -3.27
N TRP A 37 -7.53 5.72 -2.87
CA TRP A 37 -8.25 5.91 -1.59
C TRP A 37 -7.30 6.00 -0.38
N PHE A 38 -6.30 5.11 -0.28
CA PHE A 38 -5.34 5.16 0.82
C PHE A 38 -4.45 6.41 0.79
N SER A 39 -4.02 6.85 -0.40
CA SER A 39 -3.27 8.11 -0.56
C SER A 39 -4.09 9.29 -0.05
N ASP A 40 -5.37 9.36 -0.45
CA ASP A 40 -6.31 10.40 -0.05
C ASP A 40 -6.51 10.43 1.46
N SER A 41 -6.86 9.29 2.05
CA SER A 41 -7.05 9.14 3.50
C SER A 41 -5.78 9.52 4.28
N ALA A 42 -4.60 9.10 3.80
CA ALA A 42 -3.33 9.46 4.43
C ALA A 42 -3.05 10.97 4.37
N PHE A 43 -3.32 11.64 3.25
CA PHE A 43 -3.16 13.09 3.17
C PHE A 43 -4.18 13.83 4.04
N ASP A 44 -5.43 13.36 4.11
CA ASP A 44 -6.46 13.94 4.98
C ASP A 44 -6.05 13.83 6.47
N ASP A 45 -5.51 12.69 6.90
CA ASP A 45 -4.94 12.52 8.25
C ASP A 45 -3.76 13.48 8.50
N ILE A 46 -2.86 13.65 7.52
CA ILE A 46 -1.70 14.55 7.65
C ILE A 46 -2.16 16.01 7.77
N ASP A 47 -3.13 16.43 6.97
CA ASP A 47 -3.68 17.78 6.97
C ASP A 47 -4.39 18.09 8.30
N ARG A 48 -5.06 17.08 8.88
CA ARG A 48 -5.81 17.21 10.13
C ARG A 48 -4.94 17.14 11.38
N HIS A 49 -4.03 16.17 11.46
CA HIS A 49 -3.29 15.84 12.68
C HIS A 49 -1.81 16.27 12.65
N GLY A 50 -1.22 16.49 11.47
CA GLY A 50 0.18 16.89 11.33
C GLY A 50 1.15 15.91 11.98
N ASP A 51 1.89 16.38 13.00
CA ASP A 51 2.84 15.58 13.78
C ASP A 51 2.22 14.94 15.05
N ALA A 52 0.93 15.16 15.32
CA ALA A 52 0.29 14.59 16.51
C ALA A 52 0.31 13.05 16.45
N PRO A 53 0.66 12.35 17.54
CA PRO A 53 0.70 10.90 17.56
C PRO A 53 -0.72 10.31 17.51
N VAL A 54 -0.85 9.12 16.95
CA VAL A 54 -2.10 8.33 17.05
C VAL A 54 -2.28 7.88 18.51
N ALA A 55 -3.50 7.99 19.03
CA ALA A 55 -3.88 7.57 20.37
C ALA A 55 -4.91 6.42 20.31
N ASP A 56 -4.91 5.58 21.35
CA ASP A 56 -5.73 4.35 21.40
C ASP A 56 -7.25 4.58 21.41
N ASP A 57 -7.68 5.75 21.86
CA ASP A 57 -9.07 6.15 22.00
C ASP A 57 -9.53 7.15 20.93
N ASP A 58 -8.67 7.44 19.95
CA ASP A 58 -8.92 8.40 18.89
C ASP A 58 -9.43 7.70 17.63
N ASN A 59 -10.73 7.74 17.41
CA ASN A 59 -11.38 7.19 16.21
C ASN A 59 -11.49 8.22 15.06
N ASP A 60 -10.74 9.31 15.12
CA ASP A 60 -10.80 10.40 14.14
C ASP A 60 -9.75 10.25 13.01
N TRP A 61 -8.96 9.18 13.05
CA TRP A 61 -8.00 8.81 12.01
C TRP A 61 -8.69 8.01 10.91
N TYR A 62 -8.31 8.28 9.66
CA TYR A 62 -8.83 7.56 8.49
C TYR A 62 -7.92 6.40 8.05
N PHE A 63 -6.63 6.47 8.38
CA PHE A 63 -5.64 5.51 7.89
C PHE A 63 -4.49 5.23 8.86
N PHE A 64 -3.87 6.23 9.49
CA PHE A 64 -2.62 5.99 10.23
C PHE A 64 -2.79 5.13 11.50
N ASP A 65 -4.01 4.99 12.00
CA ASP A 65 -4.38 4.06 13.07
C ASP A 65 -4.44 2.60 12.61
N GLU A 66 -4.60 2.34 11.30
CA GLU A 66 -4.49 1.01 10.72
C GLU A 66 -3.05 0.48 10.66
N LEU A 67 -2.05 1.36 10.76
CA LEU A 67 -0.64 0.94 10.72
C LEU A 67 -0.18 0.35 12.05
N PRO A 68 0.89 -0.48 12.06
CA PRO A 68 1.45 -1.00 13.29
C PRO A 68 1.80 0.11 14.30
N ARG A 69 1.49 -0.12 15.58
CA ARG A 69 1.64 0.84 16.69
C ARG A 69 3.03 1.48 16.79
N ILE A 70 4.07 0.79 16.31
CA ILE A 70 5.43 1.32 16.28
C ILE A 70 5.58 2.57 15.40
N THR A 71 4.65 2.80 14.47
CA THR A 71 4.62 3.95 13.56
C THR A 71 3.80 5.14 14.09
N TRP A 72 2.99 4.95 15.14
CA TRP A 72 1.99 5.92 15.57
C TRP A 72 2.56 7.27 16.03
N ARG A 73 3.84 7.30 16.40
CA ARG A 73 4.57 8.51 16.82
C ARG A 73 5.41 9.15 15.71
N GLU A 74 5.40 8.58 14.51
CA GLU A 74 6.13 9.13 13.37
C GLU A 74 5.49 10.45 12.91
N GLY A 75 6.33 11.42 12.58
CA GLY A 75 5.87 12.77 12.21
C GLY A 75 5.34 12.88 10.78
N ALA A 76 4.77 14.04 10.44
CA ALA A 76 4.18 14.38 9.15
C ALA A 76 5.13 14.15 7.97
N GLY A 77 6.44 14.35 8.15
CA GLY A 77 7.44 14.08 7.11
C GLY A 77 7.54 12.59 6.75
N TRP A 78 7.48 11.71 7.75
CA TRP A 78 7.42 10.26 7.55
C TRP A 78 6.07 9.88 6.94
N ARG A 79 4.96 10.37 7.50
CA ARG A 79 3.59 10.10 7.03
C ARG A 79 3.39 10.47 5.56
N ARG A 80 3.93 11.61 5.13
CA ARG A 80 3.95 12.05 3.73
C ARG A 80 4.68 11.09 2.80
N GLN A 81 5.70 10.39 3.28
CA GLN A 81 6.37 9.35 2.48
C GLN A 81 5.53 8.08 2.42
N MET A 82 4.78 7.73 3.47
CA MET A 82 3.83 6.62 3.43
C MET A 82 2.69 6.89 2.44
N ALA A 83 2.10 8.09 2.46
CA ALA A 83 1.09 8.51 1.47
C ALA A 83 1.62 8.39 0.03
N ARG A 84 2.88 8.77 -0.19
CA ARG A 84 3.56 8.61 -1.50
C ARG A 84 3.74 7.17 -1.93
N ALA A 85 3.91 6.23 -1.01
CA ALA A 85 4.05 4.83 -1.37
C ALA A 85 2.80 4.32 -2.11
N PHE A 86 1.60 4.77 -1.72
CA PHE A 86 0.36 4.47 -2.44
C PHE A 86 0.33 5.12 -3.83
N ASP A 87 0.67 6.41 -3.93
CA ASP A 87 0.76 7.12 -5.21
C ASP A 87 1.76 6.46 -6.18
N ASP A 88 2.89 5.96 -5.67
CA ASP A 88 3.94 5.32 -6.47
C ASP A 88 3.47 3.98 -7.06
N LEU A 89 2.75 3.18 -6.28
CA LEU A 89 2.14 1.93 -6.75
C LEU A 89 0.99 2.18 -7.73
N ALA A 90 0.17 3.21 -7.47
CA ALA A 90 -0.85 3.66 -8.40
C ALA A 90 -0.23 4.14 -9.73
N GLY A 91 0.90 4.85 -9.66
CA GLY A 91 1.64 5.29 -10.85
C GLY A 91 2.16 4.12 -11.69
N ASP A 92 2.65 3.05 -11.08
CA ASP A 92 3.05 1.84 -11.82
C ASP A 92 1.86 1.23 -12.58
N LEU A 93 0.70 1.12 -11.92
CA LEU A 93 -0.53 0.60 -12.54
C LEU A 93 -1.02 1.49 -13.69
N ALA A 94 -0.99 2.81 -13.52
CA ALA A 94 -1.38 3.78 -14.54
C ALA A 94 -0.48 3.74 -15.78
N GLU A 95 0.75 3.26 -15.62
CA GLU A 95 1.72 3.07 -16.70
C GLU A 95 1.74 1.63 -17.24
N GLY A 96 0.77 0.78 -16.84
CA GLY A 96 0.64 -0.59 -17.31
C GLY A 96 1.64 -1.57 -16.71
N ARG A 97 2.28 -1.23 -15.59
CA ARG A 97 3.24 -2.09 -14.90
C ARG A 97 2.63 -2.75 -13.67
N ALA A 98 3.20 -3.89 -13.30
CA ALA A 98 2.96 -4.48 -11.98
C ALA A 98 3.46 -3.54 -10.87
N PRO A 99 2.71 -3.38 -9.76
CA PRO A 99 3.08 -2.50 -8.65
C PRO A 99 4.11 -3.20 -7.74
N LEU A 100 5.34 -3.36 -8.23
CA LEU A 100 6.40 -4.08 -7.51
C LEU A 100 7.01 -3.17 -6.41
N PRO A 101 6.90 -3.54 -5.12
CA PRO A 101 7.47 -2.76 -4.03
C PRO A 101 8.98 -2.65 -4.11
N ARG A 102 9.48 -1.45 -3.83
CA ARG A 102 10.92 -1.15 -3.82
C ARG A 102 11.48 -0.95 -2.42
N CYS A 103 10.62 -0.85 -1.41
CA CYS A 103 10.96 -0.65 0.00
C CYS A 103 9.83 -1.18 0.90
N THR A 104 10.09 -1.27 2.21
CA THR A 104 9.11 -1.79 3.19
C THR A 104 7.82 -0.96 3.24
N ALA A 105 7.90 0.36 3.05
CA ALA A 105 6.69 1.19 2.98
C ALA A 105 5.81 0.81 1.78
N GLU A 106 6.39 0.54 0.62
CA GLU A 106 5.65 0.09 -0.56
C GLU A 106 5.09 -1.33 -0.37
N GLU A 107 5.77 -2.21 0.36
CA GLU A 107 5.23 -3.53 0.70
C GLU A 107 3.99 -3.41 1.60
N PHE A 108 4.06 -2.59 2.65
CA PHE A 108 2.90 -2.31 3.51
C PHE A 108 1.76 -1.70 2.71
N ALA A 109 2.06 -0.72 1.87
CA ALA A 109 1.07 -0.07 1.03
C ALA A 109 0.37 -1.09 0.12
N LEU A 110 1.13 -1.93 -0.60
CA LEU A 110 0.58 -2.96 -1.48
C LEU A 110 -0.26 -3.98 -0.71
N TYR A 111 0.21 -4.43 0.46
CA TYR A 111 -0.54 -5.34 1.31
C TYR A 111 -1.90 -4.76 1.72
N LEU A 112 -1.94 -3.50 2.15
CA LEU A 112 -3.16 -2.82 2.56
C LEU A 112 -4.11 -2.61 1.38
N ILE A 113 -3.59 -2.24 0.21
CA ILE A 113 -4.36 -2.15 -1.04
C ILE A 113 -5.02 -3.50 -1.35
N ILE A 114 -4.26 -4.60 -1.34
CA ILE A 114 -4.77 -5.94 -1.63
C ILE A 114 -5.84 -6.33 -0.61
N ARG A 115 -5.58 -6.12 0.68
CA ARG A 115 -6.54 -6.40 1.77
C ARG A 115 -7.86 -5.64 1.54
N ARG A 116 -7.78 -4.33 1.29
CA ARG A 116 -8.95 -3.50 1.02
C ARG A 116 -9.75 -4.00 -0.19
N CYS A 117 -9.08 -4.33 -1.29
CA CYS A 117 -9.76 -4.88 -2.47
C CYS A 117 -10.44 -6.21 -2.16
N SER A 118 -9.79 -7.07 -1.38
CA SER A 118 -10.35 -8.35 -0.95
C SER A 118 -11.60 -8.15 -0.09
N ASP A 119 -11.54 -7.24 0.88
CA ASP A 119 -12.65 -6.95 1.79
C ASP A 119 -13.85 -6.36 1.04
N LEU A 120 -13.63 -5.33 0.20
CA LEU A 120 -14.70 -4.71 -0.59
C LEU A 120 -15.38 -5.70 -1.56
N LEU A 121 -14.61 -6.62 -2.14
CA LEU A 121 -15.17 -7.64 -3.02
C LEU A 121 -15.92 -8.73 -2.25
N ALA A 122 -15.45 -9.11 -1.06
CA ALA A 122 -16.12 -10.07 -0.18
C ALA A 122 -17.45 -9.53 0.37
N ASP A 123 -17.50 -8.21 0.62
CA ASP A 123 -18.70 -7.50 1.07
C ASP A 123 -19.69 -7.17 -0.07
N ASP A 124 -19.36 -7.54 -1.31
CA ASP A 124 -20.15 -7.24 -2.52
C ASP A 124 -20.45 -5.73 -2.64
N ASP A 125 -19.45 -4.87 -2.36
CA ASP A 125 -19.61 -3.42 -2.44
C ASP A 125 -20.02 -3.02 -3.87
N ASP A 126 -21.24 -2.51 -4.00
CA ASP A 126 -21.87 -2.19 -5.29
C ASP A 126 -20.98 -1.26 -6.14
N TYR A 127 -20.43 -0.20 -5.54
CA TYR A 127 -19.62 0.76 -6.27
C TYR A 127 -18.32 0.12 -6.76
N PHE A 128 -17.67 -0.66 -5.90
CA PHE A 128 -16.42 -1.33 -6.22
C PHE A 128 -16.59 -2.40 -7.30
N VAL A 129 -17.63 -3.24 -7.21
CA VAL A 129 -17.94 -4.26 -8.22
C VAL A 129 -18.31 -3.64 -9.56
N GLN A 130 -19.13 -2.58 -9.55
CA GLN A 130 -19.55 -1.90 -10.78
C GLN A 130 -18.44 -1.07 -11.42
N SER A 131 -17.42 -0.64 -10.66
CA SER A 131 -16.31 0.17 -11.19
C SER A 131 -15.55 -0.48 -12.35
N VAL A 132 -15.65 -1.81 -12.50
CA VAL A 132 -14.98 -2.58 -13.56
C VAL A 132 -15.97 -3.29 -14.49
N ALA A 133 -17.25 -2.88 -14.50
CA ALA A 133 -18.30 -3.54 -15.27
C ALA A 133 -17.95 -3.65 -16.77
N ASP A 134 -17.35 -2.60 -17.34
CA ASP A 134 -17.00 -2.49 -18.76
C ASP A 134 -15.71 -3.23 -19.16
N LEU A 135 -14.94 -3.75 -18.19
CA LEU A 135 -13.70 -4.48 -18.45
C LEU A 135 -13.98 -5.97 -18.67
N SER A 136 -13.18 -6.63 -19.50
CA SER A 136 -13.28 -8.08 -19.73
C SER A 136 -13.04 -8.88 -18.45
N ARG A 137 -13.86 -9.91 -18.23
CA ARG A 137 -13.71 -10.85 -17.10
C ARG A 137 -12.65 -11.91 -17.40
N SER A 138 -11.93 -12.33 -16.38
CA SER A 138 -10.97 -13.42 -16.41
C SER A 138 -11.09 -14.30 -15.17
N SER A 139 -10.78 -15.59 -15.29
CA SER A 139 -10.68 -16.48 -14.12
C SER A 139 -9.50 -16.13 -13.20
N ALA A 140 -8.58 -15.29 -13.67
CA ALA A 140 -7.46 -14.78 -12.88
C ALA A 140 -7.78 -13.46 -12.15
N ASP A 141 -8.98 -12.89 -12.35
CA ASP A 141 -9.41 -11.70 -11.63
C ASP A 141 -9.39 -11.96 -10.11
N ALA A 142 -8.97 -10.97 -9.33
CA ALA A 142 -9.00 -11.01 -7.86
C ALA A 142 -8.26 -12.21 -7.24
N ASN A 143 -7.20 -12.71 -7.89
CA ASN A 143 -6.34 -13.75 -7.31
C ASN A 143 -5.38 -13.17 -6.25
N TRP A 144 -5.93 -12.65 -5.15
CA TRP A 144 -5.22 -11.93 -4.09
C TRP A 144 -4.09 -12.74 -3.45
N ASP A 145 -4.34 -14.05 -3.28
CA ASP A 145 -3.36 -15.01 -2.77
C ASP A 145 -2.12 -15.09 -3.66
N HIS A 146 -2.33 -15.15 -4.98
CA HIS A 146 -1.24 -15.21 -5.93
C HIS A 146 -0.50 -13.87 -5.99
N LEU A 147 -1.21 -12.75 -6.02
CA LEU A 147 -0.61 -11.42 -6.03
C LEU A 147 0.25 -11.16 -4.79
N SER A 148 -0.26 -11.50 -3.60
CA SER A 148 0.49 -11.38 -2.34
C SER A 148 1.77 -12.23 -2.40
N LYS A 149 1.70 -13.46 -2.91
CA LYS A 149 2.86 -14.36 -3.02
C LYS A 149 3.90 -13.91 -4.05
N VAL A 150 3.48 -13.25 -5.13
CA VAL A 150 4.37 -12.89 -6.25
C VAL A 150 4.94 -11.48 -6.09
N PHE A 151 4.18 -10.53 -5.54
CA PHE A 151 4.58 -9.12 -5.48
C PHE A 151 5.14 -8.69 -4.13
N LEU A 152 4.82 -9.37 -3.02
CA LEU A 152 5.43 -9.07 -1.71
C LEU A 152 6.68 -9.92 -1.51
N TYR A 153 7.71 -9.36 -0.87
CA TYR A 153 9.02 -9.98 -0.75
C TYR A 153 9.03 -11.11 0.29
N ASP A 154 8.68 -10.84 1.54
CA ASP A 154 8.78 -11.86 2.60
C ASP A 154 7.71 -11.82 3.71
N HIS A 155 6.70 -10.94 3.61
CA HIS A 155 5.60 -10.76 4.59
C HIS A 155 6.05 -10.55 6.06
N ASN A 156 7.35 -10.46 6.36
CA ASN A 156 7.86 -10.36 7.73
C ASN A 156 7.39 -9.07 8.40
N PHE A 157 7.10 -8.04 7.60
CA PHE A 157 6.53 -6.79 8.05
C PHE A 157 5.18 -6.97 8.78
N LEU A 158 4.41 -8.03 8.50
CA LEU A 158 3.15 -8.31 9.21
C LEU A 158 3.37 -8.63 10.69
N ARG A 159 4.55 -9.12 11.07
CA ARG A 159 4.91 -9.36 12.47
C ARG A 159 4.94 -8.06 13.28
N LEU A 160 5.01 -6.90 12.64
CA LEU A 160 4.92 -5.60 13.33
C LEU A 160 3.56 -5.37 13.98
N TYR A 161 2.48 -5.98 13.49
CA TYR A 161 1.17 -5.93 14.15
C TYR A 161 1.13 -6.72 15.46
N GLU A 162 2.01 -7.72 15.61
CA GLU A 162 2.12 -8.53 16.84
C GLU A 162 2.94 -7.82 17.92
N VAL A 163 3.77 -6.85 17.53
CA VAL A 163 4.57 -6.04 18.46
C VAL A 163 3.64 -5.10 19.21
N GLN A 164 3.53 -5.31 20.52
CA GLN A 164 2.80 -4.44 21.44
C GLN A 164 3.79 -3.49 22.13
N PRO A 165 4.09 -2.31 21.56
CA PRO A 165 5.14 -1.42 22.08
C PRO A 165 4.84 -0.87 23.48
N ASP A 166 3.58 -0.88 23.90
CA ASP A 166 3.12 -0.55 25.26
C ASP A 166 3.42 -1.66 26.28
N ARG A 167 3.60 -2.90 25.83
CA ARG A 167 3.89 -4.08 26.68
C ARG A 167 5.36 -4.47 26.71
N VAL A 168 6.20 -3.84 25.90
CA VAL A 168 7.64 -4.11 25.84
C VAL A 168 8.40 -2.91 26.39
N LYS A 169 9.36 -3.17 27.30
CA LYS A 169 10.17 -2.13 27.94
C LYS A 169 11.02 -1.31 26.96
N ASP A 170 11.38 -1.91 25.83
CA ASP A 170 12.01 -1.25 24.68
C ASP A 170 11.51 -1.91 23.37
N PRO A 171 10.69 -1.21 22.55
CA PRO A 171 10.21 -1.72 21.26
C PRO A 171 11.33 -2.10 20.30
N ASN A 172 12.53 -1.51 20.45
CA ASN A 172 13.68 -1.83 19.62
C ASN A 172 14.19 -3.26 19.88
N VAL A 173 14.06 -3.76 21.11
CA VAL A 173 14.44 -5.13 21.47
C VAL A 173 13.46 -6.14 20.88
N ALA A 174 12.16 -5.84 20.86
CA ALA A 174 11.16 -6.69 20.21
C ALA A 174 11.36 -6.77 18.67
N LEU A 175 11.87 -5.70 18.05
CA LEU A 175 12.26 -5.73 16.65
C LEU A 175 13.53 -6.55 16.41
N ASP A 176 14.51 -6.51 17.32
CA ASP A 176 15.77 -7.25 17.18
C ASP A 176 15.55 -8.78 17.23
N ASP A 177 14.49 -9.24 17.88
CA ASP A 177 14.03 -10.65 17.86
C ASP A 177 13.41 -11.08 16.51
N LEU A 178 13.13 -10.14 15.60
CA LEU A 178 12.77 -10.41 14.21
C LEU A 178 14.05 -10.75 13.42
N ALA A 179 14.50 -12.00 13.55
CA ALA A 179 15.68 -12.63 12.95
C ALA A 179 16.26 -11.94 11.70
N GLY A 180 17.14 -10.95 11.89
CA GLY A 180 17.90 -10.28 10.84
C GLY A 180 17.13 -9.25 9.99
N THR A 181 15.82 -9.12 10.14
CA THR A 181 14.97 -8.09 9.48
C THR A 181 14.60 -6.93 10.41
N GLY A 182 14.89 -7.04 11.71
CA GLY A 182 14.58 -6.01 12.71
C GLY A 182 15.01 -4.60 12.32
N GLU A 183 16.19 -4.42 11.71
CA GLU A 183 16.66 -3.11 11.29
C GLU A 183 15.85 -2.53 10.12
N ILE A 184 15.54 -3.31 9.07
CA ILE A 184 14.77 -2.80 7.92
C ILE A 184 13.31 -2.48 8.30
N LEU A 185 12.78 -3.20 9.30
CA LEU A 185 11.43 -3.03 9.81
C LEU A 185 11.26 -1.84 10.78
N ARG A 186 12.34 -1.16 11.17
CA ARG A 186 12.26 0.10 11.92
C ARG A 186 11.61 1.19 11.04
N PRO A 187 10.64 1.98 11.52
CA PRO A 187 9.96 3.00 10.71
C PRO A 187 10.91 3.94 9.96
N ARG A 188 12.01 4.36 10.60
CA ARG A 188 13.06 5.20 9.98
C ARG A 188 13.70 4.60 8.72
N ASN A 189 13.62 3.29 8.55
CA ASN A 189 14.23 2.54 7.46
C ASN A 189 13.21 2.07 6.41
N TRP A 190 11.91 2.32 6.60
CA TRP A 190 10.87 1.83 5.70
C TRP A 190 11.00 2.32 4.26
N TYR A 191 11.64 3.47 4.05
CA TYR A 191 11.85 4.07 2.72
C TYR A 191 13.21 3.73 2.11
N ARG A 192 14.03 2.91 2.77
CA ARG A 192 15.28 2.41 2.17
C ARG A 192 14.94 1.40 1.09
N THR A 193 15.53 1.58 -0.07
CA THR A 193 15.34 0.66 -1.19
C THR A 193 15.91 -0.71 -0.88
N PHE A 194 15.21 -1.76 -1.34
CA PHE A 194 15.76 -3.11 -1.37
C PHE A 194 16.97 -3.16 -2.30
N GLY A 195 17.94 -4.01 -1.97
CA GLY A 195 19.32 -3.98 -2.48
C GLY A 195 19.45 -3.61 -3.96
N ASP A 196 18.94 -4.44 -4.85
CA ASP A 196 19.15 -4.32 -6.30
C ASP A 196 18.05 -3.52 -7.02
N VAL A 197 17.14 -2.88 -6.28
CA VAL A 197 15.99 -2.17 -6.85
C VAL A 197 16.29 -0.68 -7.00
N ALA A 198 16.10 -0.16 -8.22
CA ALA A 198 16.30 1.26 -8.50
C ALA A 198 15.32 2.15 -7.70
N PRO A 199 15.81 3.23 -7.04
CA PRO A 199 14.94 4.10 -6.25
C PRO A 199 13.87 4.78 -7.10
N ARG A 200 12.76 5.15 -6.45
CA ARG A 200 11.76 6.04 -7.05
C ARG A 200 12.39 7.40 -7.36
N THR A 201 11.92 8.08 -8.41
CA THR A 201 12.42 9.40 -8.83
C THR A 201 12.34 10.42 -7.69
N ILE A 202 13.46 11.10 -7.41
CA ILE A 202 13.56 12.12 -6.36
C ILE A 202 12.78 13.38 -6.78
N GLY A 203 12.13 14.06 -5.83
CA GLY A 203 11.51 15.37 -6.07
C GLY A 203 10.15 15.33 -6.79
N ARG A 204 9.53 14.14 -6.93
CA ARG A 204 8.17 14.01 -7.45
C ARG A 204 7.18 14.85 -6.62
N PRO A 205 6.26 15.61 -7.24
CA PRO A 205 5.35 16.49 -6.50
C PRO A 205 4.41 15.69 -5.58
N TYR A 206 3.97 16.31 -4.48
CA TYR A 206 2.87 15.78 -3.69
C TYR A 206 1.55 15.99 -4.46
N ARG A 207 0.57 15.12 -4.22
CA ARG A 207 -0.78 15.24 -4.81
C ARG A 207 -1.50 16.53 -4.37
N ARG A 208 -1.07 17.11 -3.24
CA ARG A 208 -1.52 18.37 -2.64
C ARG A 208 -0.32 19.20 -2.18
#